data_AF-A0AAV9LA31-F1
#
_entry.id   AF-A0AAV9LA31-F1
#
_cell.length_a   1.000
_cell.length_b   1.000
_cell.length_c   1.000
_cell.angle_alpha   90.00
_cell.angle_beta   90.00
_cell.angle_gamma   90.00
#
_symmetry.space_group_name_H-M   'P 1'
#
loop_
_entity.id
_entity.type
_entity.pdbx_description
1 polymer ?
#
loop_
_entity_poly.entity_id
_entity_poly.type
_entity_poly.pdbx_seq_one_letter_code
_entity_poly.pdbx_strand_id
1 'polypeptide(L)'
;MRNLNSRGFMTGMASRQDKISILAFEIANTITKAANLLQSLSEESVEYLNRELLPSKGVQQLVYTNMKDLLTIVANDKREDFAVFCREVIRFGDMCKDPQWHNLGRYFSKLDMDTVTHKQLRAEAEMTMQELITLAQHTSELYHELHALDKFEKDYQRKIEALIFLKLSLEGEHVMMLESELKHQRKTVRNLKKKSLWFKSLEELVEKLVDIATFIHKEISEAYGYDVGLTSSPRRKSENTGRSWSCFTLC
;
A
#
# COMPACT_ATOMS: atom_id res chain seq x y z
N MET A 1 -36.96 8.39 -48.22
CA MET A 1 -37.82 7.87 -47.11
C MET A 1 -37.04 6.74 -46.45
N ARG A 2 -36.73 6.68 -45.15
CA ARG A 2 -37.27 7.33 -43.95
C ARG A 2 -36.14 7.95 -43.11
N ASN A 3 -36.51 9.05 -42.46
CA ASN A 3 -35.78 9.84 -41.48
C ASN A 3 -36.02 9.24 -40.08
N LEU A 4 -34.99 9.17 -39.24
CA LEU A 4 -35.15 9.16 -37.78
C LEU A 4 -34.05 10.03 -37.15
N ASN A 5 -34.31 11.32 -37.05
CA ASN A 5 -33.76 12.15 -35.98
C ASN A 5 -34.66 11.98 -34.75
N SER A 6 -34.08 11.55 -33.62
CA SER A 6 -34.64 11.86 -32.30
C SER A 6 -33.58 11.74 -31.20
N ARG A 7 -33.21 12.92 -30.70
CA ARG A 7 -32.97 13.23 -29.27
C ARG A 7 -31.91 12.42 -28.53
N GLY A 8 -30.74 13.06 -28.43
CA GLY A 8 -30.21 13.57 -27.16
C GLY A 8 -30.23 12.61 -25.97
N PHE A 9 -29.11 11.91 -25.78
CA PHE A 9 -28.64 11.58 -24.44
C PHE A 9 -27.44 12.47 -24.14
N MET A 10 -27.60 13.29 -23.11
CA MET A 10 -26.54 14.11 -22.55
C MET A 10 -25.41 13.19 -22.09
N THR A 11 -24.31 13.14 -22.85
CA THR A 11 -23.01 12.68 -22.36
C THR A 11 -22.44 13.73 -21.42
N GLY A 12 -23.04 13.78 -20.24
CA GLY A 12 -22.63 14.58 -19.09
C GLY A 12 -22.65 13.72 -17.84
N MET A 13 -22.14 12.50 -17.93
CA MET A 13 -21.77 11.71 -16.75
C MET A 13 -20.26 11.84 -16.64
N ALA A 14 -19.81 12.79 -15.81
CA ALA A 14 -18.48 12.67 -15.23
C ALA A 14 -18.40 11.26 -14.65
N SER A 15 -17.57 10.40 -15.24
CA SER A 15 -17.35 9.05 -14.76
C SER A 15 -16.99 9.20 -13.30
N ARG A 16 -17.89 8.78 -12.42
CA ARG A 16 -17.66 8.77 -10.98
C ARG A 16 -16.54 7.75 -10.82
N GLN A 17 -15.29 8.22 -10.79
CA GLN A 17 -14.12 7.39 -10.54
C GLN A 17 -14.44 6.60 -9.27
N ASP A 18 -14.44 5.28 -9.35
CA ASP A 18 -14.77 4.47 -8.18
C ASP A 18 -13.66 4.69 -7.16
N LYS A 19 -14.05 5.35 -6.07
CA LYS A 19 -13.12 5.71 -5.02
C LYS A 19 -12.77 4.46 -4.25
N ILE A 20 -11.49 4.30 -3.99
CA ILE A 20 -10.91 3.20 -3.21
C ILE A 20 -11.64 3.01 -1.87
N SER A 21 -12.04 4.09 -1.19
CA SER A 21 -12.83 4.02 0.05
C SER A 21 -12.12 3.19 1.13
N ILE A 22 -12.74 2.14 1.69
CA ILE A 22 -12.18 1.33 2.78
C ILE A 22 -10.90 0.57 2.38
N LEU A 23 -10.74 0.26 1.09
CA LEU A 23 -9.54 -0.42 0.55
C LEU A 23 -8.27 0.43 0.73
N ALA A 24 -8.42 1.73 1.00
CA ALA A 24 -7.33 2.68 1.18
C ALA A 24 -6.36 2.25 2.29
N PHE A 25 -6.89 1.68 3.38
CA PHE A 25 -6.06 1.23 4.50
C PHE A 25 -5.19 0.03 4.14
N GLU A 26 -5.72 -0.88 3.32
CA GLU A 26 -4.96 -2.02 2.85
C GLU A 26 -3.88 -1.59 1.85
N ILE A 27 -4.22 -0.70 0.92
CA ILE A 27 -3.26 -0.11 -0.03
C ILE A 27 -2.17 0.67 0.72
N ALA A 28 -2.51 1.41 1.78
CA ALA A 28 -1.53 2.10 2.62
C ALA A 28 -0.51 1.13 3.21
N ASN A 29 -0.96 -0.03 3.71
CA ASN A 29 -0.06 -1.07 4.23
C ASN A 29 0.83 -1.65 3.12
N THR A 30 0.28 -1.88 1.92
CA THR A 30 1.07 -2.33 0.76
C THR A 30 2.13 -1.32 0.35
N ILE A 31 1.80 -0.02 0.33
CA ILE A 31 2.73 1.07 0.08
C ILE A 31 3.86 1.07 1.13
N THR A 32 3.54 0.90 2.42
CA THR A 32 4.55 0.81 3.48
C THR A 32 5.49 -0.38 3.28
N LYS A 33 4.98 -1.55 2.86
CA LYS A 33 5.83 -2.71 2.53
C LYS A 33 6.78 -2.40 1.37
N ALA A 34 6.27 -1.76 0.31
CA ALA A 34 7.08 -1.35 -0.83
C ALA A 34 8.17 -0.34 -0.43
N ALA A 35 7.82 0.67 0.38
CA ALA A 35 8.74 1.67 0.90
C ALA A 35 9.88 1.03 1.71
N ASN A 36 9.55 0.10 2.62
CA ASN A 36 10.53 -0.60 3.43
C ASN A 36 11.45 -1.49 2.59
N LEU A 37 10.89 -2.16 1.58
CA LEU A 37 11.67 -2.96 0.64
C LEU A 37 12.65 -2.08 -0.13
N LEU A 38 12.19 -0.95 -0.70
CA LEU A 38 13.05 0.02 -1.38
C LEU A 38 14.13 0.60 -0.48
N GLN A 39 13.79 0.97 0.76
CA GLN A 39 14.77 1.47 1.72
C GLN A 39 15.86 0.42 1.97
N SER A 40 15.49 -0.85 2.09
CA SER A 40 16.45 -1.94 2.27
C SER A 40 17.32 -2.23 1.05
N LEU A 41 16.94 -1.73 -0.13
CA LEU A 41 17.68 -1.80 -1.39
C LEU A 41 18.48 -0.52 -1.67
N SER A 42 18.43 0.48 -0.78
CA SER A 42 19.25 1.69 -0.90
C SER A 42 20.74 1.37 -0.91
N GLU A 43 21.54 2.21 -1.58
CA GLU A 43 22.99 2.04 -1.67
C GLU A 43 23.65 1.90 -0.29
N GLU A 44 23.24 2.75 0.67
CA GLU A 44 23.70 2.69 2.06
C GLU A 44 23.35 1.35 2.73
N SER A 45 22.12 0.86 2.56
CA SER A 45 21.68 -0.40 3.18
C SER A 45 22.40 -1.60 2.56
N VAL A 46 22.57 -1.62 1.25
CA VAL A 46 23.30 -2.67 0.52
C VAL A 46 24.79 -2.65 0.90
N GLU A 47 25.40 -1.46 1.00
CA GLU A 47 26.80 -1.32 1.42
C GLU A 47 26.99 -1.81 2.86
N TYR A 48 26.15 -1.36 3.79
CA TYR A 48 26.19 -1.82 5.19
C TYR A 48 26.02 -3.33 5.30
N LEU A 49 25.05 -3.89 4.58
CA LEU A 49 24.82 -5.33 4.55
C LEU A 49 26.07 -6.09 4.09
N ASN A 50 26.69 -5.64 3.00
CA ASN A 50 27.81 -6.32 2.37
C ASN A 50 29.13 -6.16 3.12
N ARG A 51 29.37 -5.00 3.74
CA ARG A 51 30.65 -4.67 4.38
C ARG A 51 30.68 -4.97 5.87
N GLU A 52 29.56 -4.81 6.56
CA GLU A 52 29.49 -4.89 8.02
C GLU A 52 28.72 -6.12 8.50
N LEU A 53 27.51 -6.34 7.98
CA LEU A 53 26.59 -7.35 8.51
C LEU A 53 26.99 -8.77 8.09
N LEU A 54 27.10 -9.04 6.79
CA LEU A 54 27.41 -10.37 6.26
C LEU A 54 28.81 -10.89 6.65
N PRO A 55 29.88 -10.05 6.70
CA PRO A 55 31.20 -10.50 7.17
C PRO A 55 31.30 -10.67 8.69
N SER A 56 30.27 -10.27 9.45
CA SER A 56 30.30 -10.36 10.91
C SER A 56 30.49 -11.80 11.39
N LYS A 57 31.23 -11.97 12.49
CA LYS A 57 31.51 -13.29 13.08
C LYS A 57 30.23 -14.07 13.40
N GLY A 58 29.17 -13.38 13.84
CA GLY A 58 27.89 -14.01 14.14
C GLY A 58 27.27 -14.69 12.92
N VAL A 59 27.19 -13.97 11.80
CA VAL A 59 26.64 -14.52 10.55
C VAL A 59 27.50 -15.65 10.01
N GLN A 60 28.82 -15.45 10.00
CA GLN A 60 29.78 -16.44 9.50
C GLN A 60 29.77 -17.76 10.29
N GLN A 61 29.44 -17.71 11.59
CA GLN A 61 29.39 -18.90 12.45
C GLN A 61 28.02 -19.57 12.51
N LEU A 62 26.92 -18.81 12.40
CA LEU A 62 25.57 -19.32 12.61
C LEU A 62 24.80 -19.61 11.32
N VAL A 63 25.12 -18.91 10.23
CA VAL A 63 24.37 -19.01 8.97
C VAL A 63 25.20 -19.75 7.94
N TYR A 64 26.26 -19.12 7.42
CA TYR A 64 27.11 -19.67 6.37
C TYR A 64 28.42 -18.90 6.23
N THR A 65 29.48 -19.56 5.75
CA THR A 65 30.81 -18.94 5.59
C THR A 65 31.10 -18.40 4.19
N ASN A 66 30.46 -18.95 3.15
CA ASN A 66 30.64 -18.48 1.77
C ASN A 66 29.81 -17.22 1.52
N MET A 67 30.47 -16.12 1.19
CA MET A 67 29.82 -14.85 0.89
C MET A 67 28.86 -14.92 -0.31
N LYS A 68 29.16 -15.73 -1.33
CA LYS A 68 28.28 -15.90 -2.49
C LYS A 68 26.96 -16.54 -2.07
N ASP A 69 27.02 -17.58 -1.24
CA ASP A 69 25.83 -18.28 -0.76
C ASP A 69 25.00 -17.39 0.18
N LEU A 70 25.65 -16.57 1.01
CA LEU A 70 24.96 -15.55 1.83
C LEU A 70 24.24 -14.51 0.97
N LEU A 71 24.87 -14.01 -0.10
CA LEU A 71 24.23 -13.08 -1.04
C LEU A 71 23.05 -13.73 -1.76
N THR A 72 23.15 -15.01 -2.13
CA THR A 72 22.02 -15.76 -2.71
C THR A 72 20.85 -15.88 -1.73
N ILE A 73 21.11 -16.12 -0.44
CA ILE A 73 20.06 -16.15 0.59
C ILE A 73 19.38 -14.79 0.70
N VAL A 74 20.16 -13.70 0.85
CA VAL A 74 19.63 -12.33 0.90
C VAL A 74 18.79 -12.02 -0.34
N ALA A 75 19.28 -12.35 -1.53
CA ALA A 75 18.57 -12.10 -2.77
C ALA A 75 17.21 -12.82 -2.80
N ASN A 76 17.16 -14.07 -2.31
CA ASN A 76 15.94 -14.85 -2.23
C ASN A 76 14.96 -14.27 -1.20
N ASP A 77 15.43 -13.82 -0.04
CA ASP A 77 14.60 -13.15 0.96
C ASP A 77 13.98 -11.86 0.39
N LYS A 78 14.77 -11.04 -0.32
CA LYS A 78 14.26 -9.83 -1.00
C LYS A 78 13.24 -10.15 -2.08
N ARG A 79 13.46 -11.21 -2.86
CA ARG A 79 12.50 -11.68 -3.88
C ARG A 79 11.21 -12.20 -3.25
N GLU A 80 11.27 -12.81 -2.07
CA GLU A 80 10.07 -13.23 -1.34
C GLU A 80 9.24 -12.04 -0.87
N ASP A 81 9.87 -11.03 -0.26
CA ASP A 81 9.23 -9.77 0.11
C ASP A 81 8.61 -9.08 -1.12
N PHE A 82 9.35 -9.02 -2.22
CA PHE A 82 8.86 -8.49 -3.49
C PHE A 82 7.66 -9.28 -4.02
N ALA A 83 7.68 -10.61 -3.95
CA ALA A 83 6.57 -11.44 -4.39
C ALA A 83 5.30 -11.22 -3.54
N VAL A 84 5.44 -10.92 -2.23
CA VAL A 84 4.32 -10.51 -1.38
C VAL A 84 3.71 -9.22 -1.92
N PHE A 85 4.53 -8.20 -2.19
CA PHE A 85 4.09 -6.93 -2.75
C PHE A 85 3.38 -7.12 -4.10
N CYS A 86 3.98 -7.85 -5.05
CA CYS A 86 3.37 -8.12 -6.36
C CYS A 86 2.01 -8.81 -6.24
N ARG A 87 1.84 -9.77 -5.32
CA ARG A 87 0.54 -10.43 -5.11
C ARG A 87 -0.56 -9.45 -4.68
N GLU A 88 -0.22 -8.46 -3.84
CA GLU A 88 -1.16 -7.41 -3.45
C GLU A 88 -1.50 -6.51 -4.64
N VAL A 89 -0.51 -6.10 -5.43
CA VAL A 89 -0.71 -5.28 -6.64
C VAL A 89 -1.56 -6.00 -7.69
N ILE A 90 -1.33 -7.29 -7.93
CA ILE A 90 -2.17 -8.11 -8.82
C ILE A 90 -3.62 -8.10 -8.34
N ARG A 91 -3.83 -8.33 -7.04
CA ARG A 91 -5.17 -8.35 -6.46
C ARG A 91 -5.87 -6.99 -6.59
N PHE A 92 -5.15 -5.88 -6.44
CA PHE A 92 -5.70 -4.54 -6.68
C PHE A 92 -6.02 -4.34 -8.17
N GLY A 93 -5.14 -4.78 -9.07
CA GLY A 93 -5.36 -4.74 -10.51
C GLY A 93 -6.62 -5.49 -10.94
N ASP A 94 -6.83 -6.70 -10.42
CA ASP A 94 -8.02 -7.52 -10.70
C ASP A 94 -9.33 -6.88 -10.17
N MET A 95 -9.23 -5.90 -9.27
CA MET A 95 -10.37 -5.10 -8.79
C MET A 95 -10.63 -3.84 -9.62
N CYS A 96 -9.71 -3.44 -10.51
CA CYS A 96 -9.92 -2.30 -11.41
C CYS A 96 -11.06 -2.57 -12.39
N LYS A 97 -11.71 -1.50 -12.85
CA LYS A 97 -12.73 -1.60 -13.90
C LYS A 97 -12.13 -1.84 -15.26
N ASP A 98 -10.97 -1.24 -15.51
CA ASP A 98 -10.27 -1.34 -16.78
C ASP A 98 -9.54 -2.70 -16.87
N PRO A 99 -9.90 -3.55 -17.86
CA PRO A 99 -9.28 -4.86 -18.03
C PRO A 99 -7.78 -4.84 -18.32
N GLN A 100 -7.20 -3.68 -18.68
CA GLN A 100 -5.75 -3.58 -18.86
C GLN A 100 -4.96 -3.92 -17.59
N TRP A 101 -5.58 -3.68 -16.42
CA TRP A 101 -4.99 -3.98 -15.11
C TRP A 101 -5.25 -5.42 -14.67
N HIS A 102 -6.05 -6.19 -15.41
CA HIS A 102 -6.27 -7.60 -15.15
C HIS A 102 -5.12 -8.38 -15.79
N ASN A 103 -4.61 -9.41 -15.11
CA ASN A 103 -3.45 -10.23 -15.55
C ASN A 103 -2.05 -9.66 -15.30
N LEU A 104 -1.90 -8.75 -14.33
CA LEU A 104 -0.57 -8.28 -13.89
C LEU A 104 0.37 -9.42 -13.47
N GLY A 105 -0.15 -10.59 -13.06
CA GLY A 105 0.68 -11.75 -12.77
C GLY A 105 1.53 -12.21 -13.95
N ARG A 106 0.98 -12.16 -15.17
CA ARG A 106 1.71 -12.48 -16.40
C ARG A 106 2.75 -11.41 -16.74
N TYR A 107 2.45 -10.15 -16.44
CA TYR A 107 3.38 -9.04 -16.62
C TYR A 107 4.59 -9.19 -15.68
N PHE A 108 4.34 -9.39 -14.38
CA PHE A 108 5.42 -9.55 -13.39
C PHE A 108 6.31 -10.77 -13.61
N SER A 109 5.75 -11.88 -14.12
CA SER A 109 6.54 -13.07 -14.47
C SER A 109 7.48 -12.88 -15.68
N LYS A 110 7.34 -11.77 -16.42
CA LYS A 110 8.17 -11.47 -17.60
C LYS A 110 9.21 -10.38 -17.34
N LEU A 111 9.22 -9.76 -16.15
CA LEU A 111 10.13 -8.66 -15.85
C LEU A 111 11.62 -9.05 -16.01
N ASP A 112 11.93 -10.33 -15.81
CA ASP A 112 13.25 -10.93 -16.00
C ASP A 112 13.82 -10.77 -17.43
N MET A 113 12.97 -10.46 -18.42
CA MET A 113 13.34 -10.42 -19.85
C MET A 113 13.63 -9.01 -20.39
N ASP A 114 13.23 -7.94 -19.69
CA ASP A 114 13.25 -6.58 -20.23
C ASP A 114 14.36 -5.72 -19.61
N THR A 115 15.44 -5.48 -20.37
CA THR A 115 16.56 -4.62 -19.98
C THR A 115 16.36 -3.19 -20.49
N VAL A 116 15.75 -2.29 -19.70
CA VAL A 116 15.61 -0.86 -20.04
C VAL A 116 16.53 0.01 -19.15
N THR A 117 17.04 1.11 -19.72
CA THR A 117 18.11 2.01 -19.21
C THR A 117 17.80 2.66 -17.84
N HIS A 118 18.79 2.71 -16.93
CA HIS A 118 18.59 2.81 -15.47
C HIS A 118 18.41 4.20 -14.84
N LYS A 119 19.21 5.19 -15.21
CA LYS A 119 19.34 6.40 -14.36
C LYS A 119 18.13 7.34 -14.36
N GLN A 120 17.38 7.42 -15.45
CA GLN A 120 16.21 8.31 -15.52
C GLN A 120 15.00 7.72 -14.77
N LEU A 121 14.90 6.38 -14.72
CA LEU A 121 13.80 5.66 -14.08
C LEU A 121 13.86 5.73 -12.54
N ARG A 122 15.07 5.84 -11.96
CA ARG A 122 15.24 5.85 -10.49
C ARG A 122 14.64 7.08 -9.83
N ALA A 123 14.97 8.27 -10.32
CA ALA A 123 14.46 9.52 -9.73
C ALA A 123 12.92 9.64 -9.86
N GLU A 124 12.37 9.14 -10.97
CA GLU A 124 10.92 9.09 -11.20
C GLU A 124 10.23 8.09 -10.27
N ALA A 125 10.81 6.90 -10.09
CA ALA A 125 10.31 5.90 -9.14
C ALA A 125 10.40 6.39 -7.69
N GLU A 126 11.51 7.04 -7.31
CA GLU A 126 11.68 7.64 -5.98
C GLU A 126 10.64 8.75 -5.73
N MET A 127 10.40 9.63 -6.70
CA MET A 127 9.36 10.66 -6.60
C MET A 127 7.96 10.04 -6.46
N THR A 128 7.65 9.06 -7.30
CA THR A 128 6.38 8.32 -7.26
C THR A 128 6.19 7.64 -5.91
N MET A 129 7.24 7.02 -5.37
CA MET A 129 7.21 6.39 -4.06
C MET A 129 6.95 7.40 -2.94
N GLN A 130 7.57 8.58 -2.98
CA GLN A 130 7.33 9.65 -2.00
C GLN A 130 5.90 10.19 -2.05
N GLU A 131 5.32 10.33 -3.24
CA GLU A 131 3.90 10.67 -3.38
C GLU A 131 3.00 9.60 -2.73
N LEU A 132 3.27 8.32 -2.98
CA LEU A 132 2.52 7.21 -2.41
C LEU A 132 2.66 7.17 -0.88
N ILE A 133 3.87 7.38 -0.33
CA ILE A 133 4.12 7.47 1.11
C ILE A 133 3.30 8.60 1.73
N THR A 134 3.28 9.78 1.10
CA THR A 134 2.49 10.92 1.58
C THR A 134 1.00 10.59 1.61
N LEU A 135 0.49 9.89 0.60
CA LEU A 135 -0.90 9.44 0.57
C LEU A 135 -1.19 8.39 1.65
N ALA A 136 -0.26 7.46 1.91
CA ALA A 136 -0.36 6.47 2.97
C ALA A 136 -0.36 7.13 4.37
N GLN A 137 0.48 8.14 4.60
CA GLN A 137 0.49 8.94 5.83
C GLN A 137 -0.84 9.65 6.07
N HIS A 138 -1.39 10.33 5.06
CA HIS A 138 -2.73 10.91 5.16
C HIS A 138 -3.83 9.87 5.42
N THR A 139 -3.64 8.64 4.96
CA THR A 139 -4.56 7.52 5.20
C THR A 139 -4.43 7.00 6.63
N SER A 140 -3.22 6.98 7.20
CA SER A 140 -2.97 6.73 8.63
C SER A 140 -3.68 7.75 9.50
N GLU A 141 -3.49 9.05 9.23
CA GLU A 141 -4.18 10.13 9.94
C GLU A 141 -5.70 9.96 9.84
N LEU A 142 -6.22 9.62 8.66
CA LEU A 142 -7.64 9.36 8.46
C LEU A 142 -8.16 8.21 9.34
N TYR A 143 -7.38 7.15 9.54
CA TYR A 143 -7.76 6.04 10.41
C TYR A 143 -7.99 6.52 11.85
N HIS A 144 -7.03 7.28 12.39
CA HIS A 144 -7.12 7.81 13.75
C HIS A 144 -8.26 8.80 13.91
N GLU A 145 -8.46 9.70 12.93
CA GLU A 145 -9.53 10.70 12.98
C GLU A 145 -10.93 10.09 12.81
N LEU A 146 -11.05 8.98 12.07
CA LEU A 146 -12.30 8.21 12.00
C LEU A 146 -12.61 7.54 13.34
N HIS A 147 -11.61 6.99 14.02
CA HIS A 147 -11.79 6.42 15.35
C HIS A 147 -12.15 7.50 16.39
N ALA A 148 -11.51 8.66 16.33
CA ALA A 148 -11.87 9.80 17.16
C ALA A 148 -13.32 10.25 16.90
N LEU A 149 -13.74 10.33 15.62
CA LEU A 149 -15.11 10.68 15.25
C LEU A 149 -16.14 9.68 15.84
N ASP A 150 -15.89 8.38 15.73
CA ASP A 150 -16.77 7.35 16.30
C ASP A 150 -16.91 7.52 17.83
N LYS A 151 -15.81 7.83 18.52
CA LYS A 151 -15.83 8.14 19.96
C LYS A 151 -16.68 9.38 20.27
N PHE A 152 -16.48 10.49 19.53
CA PHE A 152 -17.26 11.71 19.71
C PHE A 152 -18.76 11.48 19.45
N GLU A 153 -19.11 10.70 18.41
CA GLU A 153 -20.51 10.38 18.10
C GLU A 153 -21.15 9.55 19.22
N LYS A 154 -20.43 8.56 19.78
CA LYS A 154 -20.89 7.77 20.93
C LYS A 154 -21.07 8.61 22.18
N ASP A 155 -20.12 9.48 22.50
CA ASP A 155 -20.18 10.32 23.69
C ASP A 155 -21.30 11.37 23.60
N TYR A 156 -21.50 11.93 22.40
CA TYR A 156 -22.65 12.79 22.11
C TYR A 156 -23.97 12.05 22.30
N GLN A 157 -24.11 10.86 21.72
CA GLN A 157 -25.32 10.04 21.82
C GLN A 157 -25.65 9.69 23.28
N ARG A 158 -24.66 9.21 24.05
CA ARG A 158 -24.83 8.91 25.49
C ARG A 158 -25.28 10.13 26.28
N LYS A 159 -24.76 11.32 25.96
CA LYS A 159 -25.15 12.55 26.64
C LYS A 159 -26.60 12.91 26.37
N ILE A 160 -27.05 12.80 25.12
CA ILE A 160 -28.45 13.04 24.75
C ILE A 160 -29.37 12.04 25.46
N GLU A 161 -29.02 10.75 25.46
CA GLU A 161 -29.77 9.71 26.17
C GLU A 161 -29.87 9.97 27.68
N ALA A 162 -28.77 10.38 28.32
CA ALA A 162 -28.76 10.72 29.73
C ALA A 162 -29.65 11.94 30.05
N LEU A 163 -29.65 12.97 29.21
CA LEU A 163 -30.52 14.14 29.39
C LEU A 163 -32.00 13.76 29.24
N ILE A 164 -32.33 12.91 28.26
CA ILE A 164 -33.68 12.38 28.06
C ILE A 164 -34.12 11.56 29.28
N PHE A 165 -33.28 10.66 29.79
CA PHE A 165 -33.56 9.83 30.96
C PHE A 165 -33.82 10.68 32.21
N LEU A 166 -33.01 11.72 32.43
CA LEU A 166 -33.13 12.62 33.58
C LEU A 166 -34.19 13.73 33.39
N LYS A 167 -34.88 13.78 32.22
CA LYS A 167 -35.82 14.85 31.84
C LYS A 167 -35.23 16.25 31.96
N LEU A 168 -33.94 16.39 31.68
CA LEU A 168 -33.22 17.67 31.70
C LEU A 168 -33.32 18.36 30.33
N SER A 169 -33.13 19.68 30.30
CA SER A 169 -33.16 20.45 29.06
C SER A 169 -32.04 20.03 28.10
N LEU A 170 -32.38 19.92 26.82
CA LEU A 170 -31.45 19.64 25.72
C LEU A 170 -30.67 20.89 25.26
N GLU A 171 -31.11 22.09 25.67
CA GLU A 171 -30.52 23.39 25.25
C GLU A 171 -29.39 23.88 26.17
N GLY A 172 -28.64 22.96 26.78
CA GLY A 172 -27.49 23.33 27.61
C GLY A 172 -26.30 23.80 26.77
N GLU A 173 -25.57 24.82 27.26
CA GLU A 173 -24.32 25.32 26.65
C GLU A 173 -23.31 24.17 26.37
N HIS A 174 -23.25 23.19 27.28
CA HIS A 174 -22.42 21.99 27.11
C HIS A 174 -22.87 21.08 25.96
N VAL A 175 -24.17 21.01 25.63
CA VAL A 175 -24.67 20.24 24.48
C VAL A 175 -24.30 20.95 23.18
N MET A 176 -24.47 22.27 23.13
CA MET A 176 -24.06 23.08 21.97
C MET A 176 -22.55 22.99 21.71
N MET A 177 -21.73 22.99 22.76
CA MET A 177 -20.29 22.79 22.67
C MET A 177 -19.95 21.43 22.03
N LEU A 178 -20.55 20.34 22.51
CA LEU A 178 -20.34 19.00 21.95
C LEU A 178 -20.78 18.91 20.47
N GLU A 179 -21.91 19.53 20.10
CA GLU A 179 -22.33 19.59 18.70
C GLU A 179 -21.32 20.32 17.81
N SER A 180 -20.73 21.40 18.31
CA SER A 180 -19.74 22.19 17.58
C SER A 180 -18.44 21.40 17.36
N GLU A 181 -17.99 20.67 18.37
CA GLU A 181 -16.82 19.80 18.32
C GLU A 181 -17.05 18.63 17.35
N LEU A 182 -18.23 18.00 17.40
CA LEU A 182 -18.61 16.94 16.48
C LEU A 182 -18.69 17.44 15.02
N LYS A 183 -19.21 18.65 14.79
CA LYS A 183 -19.20 19.29 13.46
C LYS A 183 -17.77 19.55 12.98
N HIS A 184 -16.88 20.00 13.88
CA HIS A 184 -15.47 20.20 13.58
C HIS A 184 -14.80 18.88 13.18
N GLN A 185 -14.96 17.83 13.99
CA GLN A 185 -14.40 16.51 13.73
C GLN A 185 -14.86 15.93 12.38
N ARG A 186 -16.17 16.03 12.08
CA ARG A 186 -16.71 15.62 10.77
C ARG A 186 -16.10 16.41 9.61
N LYS A 187 -15.70 17.67 9.81
CA LYS A 187 -15.02 18.47 8.78
C LYS A 187 -13.59 17.99 8.60
N THR A 188 -12.87 17.70 9.69
CA THR A 188 -11.51 17.14 9.68
C THR A 188 -11.45 15.83 8.90
N VAL A 189 -12.31 14.86 9.25
CA VAL A 189 -12.41 13.57 8.52
C VAL A 189 -12.74 13.77 7.04
N ARG A 190 -13.66 14.69 6.71
CA ARG A 190 -13.99 14.98 5.30
C ARG A 190 -12.80 15.54 4.52
N ASN A 191 -12.00 16.40 5.13
CA ASN A 191 -10.79 16.94 4.51
C ASN A 191 -9.72 15.85 4.34
N LEU A 192 -9.52 15.01 5.36
CA LEU A 192 -8.61 13.87 5.31
C LEU A 192 -8.94 12.89 4.19
N LYS A 193 -10.22 12.52 4.05
CA LYS A 193 -10.68 11.66 2.96
C LYS A 193 -10.25 12.19 1.59
N LYS A 194 -10.35 13.51 1.35
CA LYS A 194 -9.97 14.13 0.07
C LYS A 194 -8.46 14.08 -0.21
N LYS A 195 -7.61 14.22 0.81
CA LYS A 195 -6.13 14.21 0.66
C LYS A 195 -5.49 12.82 0.75
N SER A 196 -6.21 11.84 1.30
CA SER A 196 -5.78 10.44 1.46
C SER A 196 -6.05 9.56 0.22
N LEU A 197 -5.64 8.29 0.29
CA LEU A 197 -5.97 7.26 -0.69
C LEU A 197 -7.49 7.03 -0.84
N TRP A 198 -8.29 7.40 0.17
CA TRP A 198 -9.75 7.17 0.19
C TRP A 198 -10.47 7.71 -1.04
N PHE A 199 -10.03 8.85 -1.58
CA PHE A 199 -10.69 9.53 -2.71
C PHE A 199 -9.94 9.35 -4.04
N LYS A 200 -8.86 8.56 -4.06
CA LYS A 200 -8.08 8.30 -5.27
C LYS A 200 -8.76 7.23 -6.15
N SER A 201 -8.36 7.22 -7.42
CA SER A 201 -8.70 6.19 -8.39
C SER A 201 -7.90 4.93 -8.09
N LEU A 202 -8.54 3.76 -8.16
CA LEU A 202 -7.79 2.50 -8.02
C LEU A 202 -6.84 2.31 -9.20
N GLU A 203 -7.28 2.61 -10.41
CA GLU A 203 -6.49 2.45 -11.65
C GLU A 203 -5.23 3.33 -11.63
N GLU A 204 -5.34 4.60 -11.19
CA GLU A 204 -4.19 5.53 -11.10
C GLU A 204 -3.17 5.03 -10.08
N LEU A 205 -3.63 4.42 -8.98
CA LEU A 205 -2.72 3.85 -7.99
C LEU A 205 -2.08 2.56 -8.47
N VAL A 206 -2.84 1.69 -9.14
CA VAL A 206 -2.30 0.43 -9.66
C VAL A 206 -1.22 0.71 -10.70
N GLU A 207 -1.40 1.71 -11.57
CA GLU A 207 -0.38 2.19 -12.50
C GLU A 207 0.93 2.52 -11.77
N LYS A 208 0.88 3.42 -10.78
CA LYS A 208 2.04 3.80 -9.97
C LYS A 208 2.66 2.60 -9.24
N LEU A 209 1.85 1.70 -8.70
CA LEU A 209 2.34 0.52 -7.99
C LEU A 209 3.03 -0.48 -8.94
N VAL A 210 2.58 -0.58 -10.19
CA VAL A 210 3.23 -1.40 -11.23
C VAL A 210 4.60 -0.81 -11.58
N ASP A 211 4.70 0.51 -11.73
CA ASP A 211 6.00 1.18 -11.99
C ASP A 211 6.98 0.94 -10.85
N ILE A 212 6.52 1.08 -9.60
CA ILE A 212 7.32 0.76 -8.41
C ILE A 212 7.71 -0.73 -8.38
N ALA A 213 6.82 -1.65 -8.75
CA ALA A 213 7.15 -3.08 -8.79
C ALA A 213 8.26 -3.37 -9.81
N THR A 214 8.14 -2.81 -11.00
CA THR A 214 9.15 -2.93 -12.06
C THR A 214 10.50 -2.36 -11.60
N PHE A 215 10.48 -1.21 -10.91
CA PHE A 215 11.68 -0.61 -10.36
C PHE A 215 12.33 -1.46 -9.26
N ILE A 216 11.54 -1.96 -8.28
CA ILE A 216 12.04 -2.83 -7.21
C ILE A 216 12.69 -4.10 -7.77
N HIS A 217 12.05 -4.75 -8.75
CA HIS A 217 12.60 -5.96 -9.38
C HIS A 217 14.01 -5.71 -9.94
N LYS A 218 14.18 -4.56 -10.58
CA LYS A 218 15.45 -4.14 -11.14
C LYS A 218 16.49 -3.86 -10.06
N GLU A 219 16.14 -3.11 -9.02
CA GLU A 219 17.05 -2.82 -7.90
C GLU A 219 17.52 -4.11 -7.21
N ILE A 220 16.64 -5.11 -7.02
CA ILE A 220 17.03 -6.43 -6.50
C ILE A 220 18.04 -7.11 -7.44
N SER A 221 17.77 -7.08 -8.74
CA SER A 221 18.62 -7.71 -9.75
C SER A 221 20.00 -7.04 -9.86
N GLU A 222 20.06 -5.72 -9.72
CA GLU A 222 21.32 -4.97 -9.73
C GLU A 222 22.11 -5.12 -8.43
N ALA A 223 21.44 -5.12 -7.27
CA ALA A 223 22.10 -5.24 -5.97
C ALA A 223 22.68 -6.64 -5.71
N TYR A 224 22.03 -7.70 -6.21
CA TYR A 224 22.38 -9.08 -5.85
C TYR A 224 22.60 -10.04 -7.02
N GLY A 225 22.37 -9.61 -8.27
CA GLY A 225 22.58 -10.41 -9.48
C GLY A 225 21.54 -11.51 -9.73
N TYR A 226 21.51 -12.01 -10.97
CA TYR A 226 20.80 -13.24 -11.34
C TYR A 226 21.70 -14.45 -11.08
N ASP A 227 21.33 -15.28 -10.11
CA ASP A 227 21.83 -16.66 -10.09
C ASP A 227 20.93 -17.48 -11.01
N VAL A 228 21.35 -17.68 -12.26
CA VAL A 228 20.74 -18.68 -13.14
C VAL A 228 21.08 -20.06 -12.55
N GLY A 229 20.27 -20.49 -11.59
CA GLY A 229 20.54 -21.65 -10.75
C GLY A 229 19.30 -22.49 -10.47
N LEU A 230 18.32 -22.53 -11.37
CA LEU A 230 17.31 -23.60 -11.37
C LEU A 230 17.96 -24.89 -11.89
N THR A 231 18.70 -25.59 -11.01
CA THR A 231 18.82 -27.04 -11.11
C THR A 231 18.05 -27.66 -9.95
N SER A 232 16.96 -28.32 -10.34
CA SER A 232 16.08 -29.22 -9.61
C SER A 232 16.70 -29.97 -8.41
N SER A 233 16.00 -29.94 -7.25
CA SER A 233 15.43 -31.10 -6.53
C SER A 233 15.08 -30.76 -5.06
N PRO A 234 14.28 -31.55 -4.32
CA PRO A 234 12.84 -31.75 -4.46
C PRO A 234 12.06 -31.11 -3.30
N ARG A 235 10.79 -30.80 -3.56
CA ARG A 235 9.79 -30.35 -2.57
C ARG A 235 9.86 -31.16 -1.27
N ARG A 236 10.11 -30.47 -0.15
CA ARG A 236 9.60 -30.91 1.16
C ARG A 236 8.29 -30.18 1.42
N LYS A 237 7.21 -30.95 1.51
CA LYS A 237 5.96 -30.50 2.12
C LYS A 237 6.25 -30.21 3.60
N SER A 238 5.95 -29.00 4.05
CA SER A 238 5.77 -28.73 5.48
C SER A 238 4.37 -28.18 5.70
N GLU A 239 3.76 -28.70 6.75
CA GLU A 239 2.37 -28.56 7.10
C GLU A 239 1.96 -27.12 7.43
N ASN A 240 0.68 -26.90 7.20
CA ASN A 240 -0.07 -25.72 7.52
C ASN A 240 -0.14 -25.57 9.05
N THR A 241 0.59 -24.61 9.61
CA THR A 241 0.26 -24.06 10.93
C THR A 241 0.05 -22.57 10.77
N GLY A 242 -1.22 -22.18 10.71
CA GLY A 242 -1.63 -20.80 10.70
C GLY A 242 -1.06 -20.04 11.89
N ARG A 243 -0.36 -18.95 11.60
CA ARG A 243 -0.20 -17.84 12.51
C ARG A 243 -0.49 -16.57 11.73
N SER A 244 -1.69 -16.06 11.93
CA SER A 244 -2.06 -14.69 11.59
C SER A 244 -1.16 -13.76 12.39
N TRP A 245 -0.27 -13.05 11.71
CA TRP A 245 0.37 -11.86 12.24
C TRP A 245 -0.31 -10.66 11.57
N SER A 246 -1.52 -10.37 12.04
CA SER A 246 -2.09 -9.04 11.89
C SER A 246 -1.32 -8.10 12.82
N CYS A 247 -0.31 -7.42 12.28
CA CYS A 247 0.23 -6.21 12.88
C CYS A 247 -0.16 -5.04 11.99
N PHE A 248 -1.19 -4.31 12.44
CA PHE A 248 -1.29 -2.88 12.16
C PHE A 248 -0.02 -2.24 12.74
N THR A 249 0.88 -1.79 11.88
CA THR A 249 1.88 -0.79 12.26
C THR A 249 1.78 0.34 11.24
N LEU A 250 0.70 1.11 11.39
CA LEU A 250 0.68 2.50 10.97
C LEU A 250 1.24 3.28 12.16
N CYS A 251 2.53 3.62 12.10
CA CYS A 251 3.07 4.75 12.84
C CYS A 251 2.79 6.02 12.05
#